data_AF-V4NVV4-F1
#
_entry.id   AF-V4NVV4-F1
#
_cell.length_a   1.000
_cell.length_b   1.000
_cell.length_c   1.000
_cell.angle_alpha   90.00
_cell.angle_beta   90.00
_cell.angle_gamma   90.00
#
_symmetry.space_group_name_H-M   'P 1'
#
loop_
_entity.id
_entity.type
_entity.pdbx_description
1 polymer ?
#
loop_
_entity_poly.entity_id
_entity_poly.type
_entity_poly.pdbx_seq_one_letter_code
_entity_poly.pdbx_strand_id
1 'polypeptide(L)'
;MRVHRTKGLVGSLIFGLALLAAPVMAQTAHPELSPEGFYSVTDLNVPVEKALSEHANRKRVLVVVDIDDTIMTMPQDLGSEGWLAERMNEVRAKTPEGQTPNFEPIFFEQAVWYQVTNMMPTQPDGPALIAKLQGEGVPVFALTARNPALRGATERVLELNKIDLSKAPECIKPLCTKSGRLRDSEIRAAGQKLNVTLLNTPYKDITVSDGIMMTTGQDKGIMLRLLAGSLGQTFDLIIFVDDSKRNVENVVRASKDMKIPVYTYRYERIWPKVAAIHATPERMRAADAIAETTLKIMCLAVVSDLCSAPPIAQTPLEPVQ
;
A
#
# COMPACT_ATOMS: atom_id res chain seq x y z
N MET A 1 -8.00 27.39 -95.48
CA MET A 1 -8.91 26.31 -95.05
C MET A 1 -8.67 25.98 -93.59
N ARG A 2 -9.58 26.45 -92.72
CA ARG A 2 -10.38 25.68 -91.74
C ARG A 2 -9.68 24.55 -90.94
N VAL A 3 -9.61 24.81 -89.62
CA VAL A 3 -10.22 24.04 -88.51
C VAL A 3 -9.53 22.73 -88.05
N HIS A 4 -8.99 22.72 -86.82
CA HIS A 4 -9.43 21.97 -85.61
C HIS A 4 -8.33 22.03 -84.52
N ARG A 5 -8.52 22.74 -83.39
CA ARG A 5 -9.04 22.27 -82.09
C ARG A 5 -8.57 20.87 -81.65
N THR A 6 -7.68 20.84 -80.67
CA THR A 6 -7.68 19.84 -79.59
C THR A 6 -7.52 20.54 -78.24
N LYS A 7 -8.39 20.19 -77.30
CA LYS A 7 -8.48 20.71 -75.94
C LYS A 7 -7.55 19.89 -75.04
N GLY A 8 -6.63 20.53 -74.34
CA GLY A 8 -5.88 19.95 -73.22
C GLY A 8 -6.52 20.37 -71.91
N LEU A 9 -6.97 19.39 -71.13
CA LEU A 9 -7.59 19.54 -69.82
C LEU A 9 -6.47 19.78 -68.79
N VAL A 10 -6.41 20.97 -68.17
CA VAL A 10 -5.53 21.23 -67.02
C VAL A 10 -6.28 20.83 -65.75
N GLY A 11 -5.91 19.70 -65.16
CA GLY A 11 -6.39 19.29 -63.84
C GLY A 11 -5.61 20.04 -62.76
N SER A 12 -6.27 20.92 -62.01
CA SER A 12 -5.75 21.48 -60.77
C SER A 12 -5.70 20.40 -59.69
N LEU A 13 -4.49 19.99 -59.28
CA LEU A 13 -4.29 19.28 -58.03
C LEU A 13 -4.50 20.26 -56.87
N ILE A 14 -5.58 20.07 -56.13
CA ILE A 14 -5.77 20.71 -54.82
C ILE A 14 -4.94 19.92 -53.81
N PHE A 15 -3.83 20.50 -53.35
CA PHE A 15 -3.08 20.00 -52.19
C PHE A 15 -3.92 20.23 -50.94
N GLY A 16 -4.61 19.20 -50.48
CA GLY A 16 -5.30 19.19 -49.19
C GLY A 16 -4.28 19.19 -48.06
N LEU A 17 -4.17 20.32 -47.35
CA LEU A 17 -3.40 20.43 -46.13
C LEU A 17 -4.12 19.66 -45.02
N ALA A 18 -3.74 18.40 -44.79
CA ALA A 18 -4.22 17.61 -43.67
C ALA A 18 -3.59 18.18 -42.38
N LEU A 19 -4.34 19.01 -41.65
CA LEU A 19 -4.03 19.35 -40.27
C LEU A 19 -4.11 18.06 -39.44
N LEU A 20 -2.95 17.49 -39.12
CA LEU A 20 -2.81 16.47 -38.08
C LEU A 20 -3.13 17.13 -36.73
N ALA A 21 -4.38 17.04 -36.29
CA ALA A 21 -4.76 17.36 -34.94
C ALA A 21 -4.05 16.35 -34.01
N ALA A 22 -3.05 16.83 -33.27
CA ALA A 22 -2.46 16.05 -32.18
C ALA A 22 -3.58 15.73 -31.17
N PRO A 23 -3.67 14.48 -30.66
CA PRO A 23 -4.63 14.16 -29.63
C PRO A 23 -4.30 15.00 -28.40
N VAL A 24 -5.20 15.93 -28.05
CA VAL A 24 -5.19 16.58 -26.74
C VAL A 24 -5.48 15.46 -25.74
N MET A 25 -4.43 14.96 -25.09
CA MET A 25 -4.56 14.10 -23.92
C MET A 25 -5.40 14.86 -22.91
N ALA A 26 -6.64 14.42 -22.72
CA ALA A 26 -7.52 14.98 -21.69
C ALA A 26 -6.81 14.79 -20.35
N GLN A 27 -6.36 15.89 -19.74
CA GLN A 27 -5.91 15.89 -18.36
C GLN A 27 -7.10 15.43 -17.52
N THR A 28 -6.99 14.23 -16.95
CA THR A 28 -7.98 13.72 -16.01
C THR A 28 -8.11 14.72 -14.87
N ALA A 29 -9.29 15.31 -14.70
CA ALA A 29 -9.54 16.27 -13.62
C ALA A 29 -9.18 15.63 -12.27
N HIS A 30 -8.54 16.38 -11.38
CA HIS A 30 -8.26 15.90 -10.02
C HIS A 30 -9.57 15.49 -9.33
N PRO A 31 -9.59 14.36 -8.60
CA PRO A 31 -10.78 13.88 -7.93
C PRO A 31 -11.29 14.89 -6.89
N GLU A 32 -12.60 14.89 -6.67
CA GLU A 32 -13.22 15.67 -5.60
C GLU A 32 -12.84 15.09 -4.22
N LEU A 33 -12.65 15.97 -3.24
CA LEU A 33 -12.37 15.56 -1.86
C LEU A 33 -13.65 15.02 -1.22
N SER A 34 -13.61 13.81 -0.67
CA SER A 34 -14.77 13.23 -0.01
C SER A 34 -15.11 13.97 1.31
N PRO A 35 -16.35 13.86 1.83
CA PRO A 35 -16.71 14.39 3.14
C PRO A 35 -15.84 13.85 4.29
N GLU A 36 -15.31 12.64 4.13
CA GLU A 36 -14.39 12.00 5.07
C GLU A 36 -12.97 12.56 5.02
N GLY A 37 -12.66 13.44 4.06
CA GLY A 37 -11.40 14.19 3.99
C GLY A 37 -10.27 13.48 3.24
N PHE A 38 -10.58 12.56 2.33
CA PHE A 38 -9.61 11.92 1.44
C PHE A 38 -10.12 11.83 0.00
N TYR A 39 -9.21 11.56 -0.94
CA TYR A 39 -9.52 11.36 -2.35
C TYR A 39 -9.54 9.87 -2.68
N SER A 40 -10.54 9.38 -3.40
CA SER A 40 -10.55 8.02 -3.93
C SER A 40 -9.91 7.96 -5.31
N VAL A 41 -8.97 7.04 -5.51
CA VAL A 41 -8.24 6.89 -6.78
C VAL A 41 -7.98 5.43 -7.12
N THR A 42 -7.99 5.08 -8.40
CA THR A 42 -7.58 3.75 -8.89
C THR A 42 -6.26 3.80 -9.67
N ASP A 43 -5.76 5.00 -9.95
CA ASP A 43 -4.51 5.24 -10.67
C ASP A 43 -3.52 5.97 -9.76
N LEU A 44 -2.36 5.33 -9.52
CA LEU A 44 -1.30 5.87 -8.67
C LEU A 44 -0.67 7.12 -9.31
N ASN A 45 -0.85 7.33 -10.62
CA ASN A 45 -0.38 8.52 -11.30
C ASN A 45 -1.07 9.79 -10.76
N VAL A 46 -2.29 9.72 -10.23
CA VAL A 46 -3.00 10.90 -9.69
C VAL A 46 -2.27 11.54 -8.50
N PRO A 47 -1.94 10.82 -7.41
CA PRO A 47 -1.13 11.38 -6.32
C PRO A 47 0.31 11.71 -6.74
N VAL A 48 0.88 10.98 -7.73
CA VAL A 48 2.23 11.24 -8.25
C VAL A 48 2.29 12.59 -8.98
N GLU A 49 1.36 12.85 -9.91
CA GLU A 49 1.29 14.14 -10.62
C GLU A 49 1.00 15.30 -9.67
N LYS A 50 0.17 15.07 -8.63
CA LYS A 50 -0.01 16.06 -7.56
C LYS A 50 1.32 16.37 -6.87
N ALA A 51 2.08 15.35 -6.46
CA ALA A 51 3.37 15.53 -5.79
C ALA A 51 4.37 16.30 -6.68
N LEU A 52 4.48 15.92 -7.96
CA LEU A 52 5.36 16.54 -8.92
C LEU A 52 4.97 18.00 -9.21
N SER A 53 3.68 18.27 -9.37
CA SER A 53 3.18 19.64 -9.57
C SER A 53 3.49 20.54 -8.36
N GLU A 54 3.28 20.04 -7.14
CA GLU A 54 3.59 20.80 -5.92
C GLU A 54 5.10 21.01 -5.76
N HIS A 55 5.90 20.00 -6.13
CA HIS A 55 7.36 20.10 -6.14
C HIS A 55 7.87 21.11 -7.16
N ALA A 56 7.34 21.11 -8.39
CA ALA A 56 7.66 22.10 -9.43
C ALA A 56 7.32 23.53 -8.99
N ASN A 57 6.33 23.70 -8.12
CA ASN A 57 5.99 24.94 -7.44
C ASN A 57 6.87 25.22 -6.20
N ARG A 58 8.06 24.60 -6.14
CA ARG A 58 9.10 24.77 -5.11
C ARG A 58 8.68 24.34 -3.69
N LYS A 59 7.66 23.50 -3.54
CA LYS A 59 7.37 22.86 -2.25
C LYS A 59 8.29 21.67 -2.02
N ARG A 60 8.70 21.49 -0.76
CA ARG A 60 9.35 20.27 -0.30
C ARG A 60 8.27 19.25 0.03
N VAL A 61 8.06 18.33 -0.89
CA VAL A 61 7.00 17.32 -0.81
C VAL A 61 7.58 16.02 -0.28
N LEU A 62 6.90 15.40 0.68
CA LEU A 62 7.13 14.00 1.05
C LEU A 62 5.99 13.15 0.51
N VAL A 63 6.30 12.08 -0.20
CA VAL A 63 5.32 11.05 -0.57
C VAL A 63 5.45 9.89 0.39
N VAL A 64 4.35 9.48 1.00
CA VAL A 64 4.26 8.31 1.88
C VAL A 64 3.24 7.34 1.31
N VAL A 65 3.65 6.10 1.08
CA VAL A 65 2.80 5.05 0.49
C VAL A 65 2.69 3.86 1.42
N ASP A 66 1.53 3.20 1.46
CA ASP A 66 1.48 1.81 1.93
C ASP A 66 2.16 0.87 0.93
N ILE A 67 2.47 -0.34 1.38
CA ILE A 67 3.01 -1.42 0.54
C ILE A 67 1.90 -2.31 0.02
N ASP A 68 1.25 -3.04 0.93
CA ASP A 68 0.28 -4.08 0.61
C ASP A 68 -0.94 -3.48 -0.07
N ASP A 69 -1.32 -4.05 -1.21
CA ASP A 69 -2.43 -3.63 -2.08
C ASP A 69 -2.43 -2.16 -2.53
N THR A 70 -1.32 -1.45 -2.28
CA THR A 70 -1.06 -0.09 -2.73
C THR A 70 0.03 -0.07 -3.82
N ILE A 71 1.28 -0.38 -3.49
CA ILE A 71 2.36 -0.51 -4.49
C ILE A 71 2.66 -1.97 -4.86
N MET A 72 2.38 -2.92 -3.96
CA MET A 72 2.61 -4.36 -4.16
C MET A 72 1.35 -5.15 -3.81
N THR A 73 0.99 -6.17 -4.59
CA THR A 73 -0.15 -7.06 -4.32
C THR A 73 0.22 -8.53 -4.47
N MET A 74 -0.56 -9.40 -3.83
CA MET A 74 -0.46 -10.84 -4.02
C MET A 74 -0.97 -11.23 -5.41
N PRO A 75 -0.19 -11.98 -6.21
CA PRO A 75 -0.65 -12.38 -7.54
C PRO A 75 -1.84 -13.35 -7.46
N GLN A 76 -1.88 -14.20 -6.45
CA GLN A 76 -2.94 -15.18 -6.17
C GLN A 76 -3.92 -14.72 -5.09
N ASP A 77 -4.98 -15.52 -4.88
CA ASP A 77 -5.97 -15.29 -3.83
C ASP A 77 -5.42 -15.63 -2.44
N LEU A 78 -4.65 -16.72 -2.30
CA LEU A 78 -4.01 -17.10 -1.05
C LEU A 78 -3.10 -15.99 -0.51
N GLY A 79 -3.37 -15.55 0.71
CA GLY A 79 -2.63 -14.46 1.37
C GLY A 79 -2.97 -13.05 0.88
N SER A 80 -3.90 -12.90 -0.08
CA SER A 80 -4.43 -11.60 -0.50
C SER A 80 -5.33 -10.97 0.56
N GLU A 81 -5.65 -9.68 0.43
CA GLU A 81 -6.59 -9.00 1.34
C GLU A 81 -7.98 -9.64 1.31
N GLY A 82 -8.47 -10.07 0.15
CA GLY A 82 -9.77 -10.75 0.07
C GLY A 82 -9.78 -12.08 0.83
N TRP A 83 -8.68 -12.84 0.77
CA TRP A 83 -8.54 -14.06 1.55
C TRP A 83 -8.44 -13.78 3.05
N LEU A 84 -7.65 -12.77 3.45
CA LEU A 84 -7.57 -12.34 4.84
C LEU A 84 -8.94 -11.92 5.39
N ALA A 85 -9.66 -11.08 4.64
CA ALA A 85 -10.93 -10.50 5.05
C ALA A 85 -11.99 -11.58 5.34
N GLU A 86 -12.12 -12.58 4.46
CA GLU A 86 -13.05 -13.69 4.67
C GLU A 86 -12.69 -14.52 5.92
N ARG A 87 -11.40 -14.83 6.11
CA ARG A 87 -10.93 -15.57 7.30
C ARG A 87 -11.19 -14.78 8.59
N MET A 88 -10.99 -13.47 8.56
CA MET A 88 -11.35 -12.60 9.68
C MET A 88 -12.86 -12.58 9.94
N ASN A 89 -13.69 -12.58 8.89
CA ASN A 89 -15.15 -12.66 9.02
C ASN A 89 -15.58 -13.97 9.68
N GLU A 90 -14.97 -15.10 9.31
CA GLU A 90 -15.24 -16.39 9.96
C GLU A 90 -14.90 -16.37 11.46
N VAL A 91 -13.74 -15.80 11.82
CA VAL A 91 -13.35 -15.68 13.24
C VAL A 91 -14.34 -14.80 13.98
N ARG A 92 -14.80 -13.68 13.39
CA ARG A 92 -15.84 -12.83 13.98
C ARG A 92 -17.14 -13.60 14.18
N ALA A 93 -17.61 -14.34 13.17
CA ALA A 93 -18.84 -15.11 13.23
C ALA A 93 -18.81 -16.21 14.31
N LYS A 94 -17.63 -16.76 14.60
CA LYS A 94 -17.40 -17.77 15.64
C LYS A 94 -17.09 -17.18 17.01
N THR A 95 -16.82 -15.88 17.10
CA THR A 95 -16.50 -15.20 18.38
C THR A 95 -17.78 -14.96 19.16
N PRO A 96 -17.91 -15.42 20.42
CA PRO A 96 -19.08 -15.16 21.23
C PRO A 96 -19.34 -13.67 21.43
N GLU A 97 -20.61 -13.30 21.58
CA GLU A 97 -21.00 -11.92 21.86
C GLU A 97 -20.29 -11.37 23.11
N GLY A 98 -19.84 -10.11 23.04
CA GLY A 98 -19.08 -9.47 24.11
C GLY A 98 -17.60 -9.85 24.18
N GLN A 99 -17.12 -10.80 23.37
CA GLN A 99 -15.71 -11.13 23.27
C GLN A 99 -15.02 -10.40 22.13
N THR A 100 -13.71 -10.15 22.28
CA THR A 100 -12.88 -9.59 21.22
C THR A 100 -12.37 -10.74 20.33
N PRO A 101 -12.62 -10.72 19.01
CA PRO A 101 -12.09 -11.73 18.11
C PRO A 101 -10.55 -11.78 18.15
N ASN A 102 -9.98 -12.99 18.21
CA ASN A 102 -8.54 -13.19 18.17
C ASN A 102 -8.06 -13.46 16.73
N PHE A 103 -7.45 -12.45 16.10
CA PHE A 103 -6.94 -12.55 14.74
C PHE A 103 -5.45 -12.94 14.65
N GLU A 104 -4.73 -13.04 15.77
CA GLU A 104 -3.28 -13.31 15.76
C GLU A 104 -2.91 -14.60 14.98
N PRO A 105 -3.67 -15.72 15.06
CA PRO A 105 -3.38 -16.90 14.24
C PRO A 105 -3.46 -16.63 12.73
N ILE A 106 -4.44 -15.84 12.28
CA ILE A 106 -4.61 -15.51 10.86
C ILE A 106 -3.49 -14.56 10.40
N PHE A 107 -3.11 -13.59 11.23
CA PHE A 107 -1.98 -12.70 10.92
C PHE A 107 -0.66 -13.46 10.85
N PHE A 108 -0.46 -14.48 11.69
CA PHE A 108 0.68 -15.38 11.59
C PHE A 108 0.67 -16.15 10.26
N GLU A 109 -0.47 -16.71 9.87
CA GLU A 109 -0.63 -17.42 8.59
C GLU A 109 -0.36 -16.49 7.39
N GLN A 110 -0.91 -15.28 7.40
CA GLN A 110 -0.65 -14.27 6.37
C GLN A 110 0.84 -13.89 6.28
N ALA A 111 1.51 -13.77 7.43
CA ALA A 111 2.95 -13.50 7.48
C ALA A 111 3.77 -14.62 6.83
N VAL A 112 3.33 -15.89 6.89
CA VAL A 112 3.96 -16.98 6.13
C VAL A 112 3.82 -16.74 4.63
N TRP A 113 2.62 -16.40 4.16
CA TRP A 113 2.37 -16.16 2.73
C TRP A 113 3.18 -15.00 2.16
N TYR A 114 3.34 -13.92 2.93
CA TYR A 114 4.22 -12.81 2.56
C TYR A 114 5.70 -13.18 2.48
N GLN A 115 6.15 -14.16 3.28
CA GLN A 115 7.54 -14.61 3.22
C GLN A 115 7.84 -15.46 1.99
N VAL A 116 6.91 -16.35 1.62
CA VAL A 116 7.13 -17.34 0.55
C VAL A 116 6.63 -16.91 -0.82
N THR A 117 5.86 -15.83 -0.92
CA THR A 117 5.32 -15.32 -2.19
C THR A 117 6.18 -14.22 -2.77
N ASN A 118 6.30 -14.19 -4.10
CA ASN A 118 6.78 -13.03 -4.85
C ASN A 118 5.59 -12.13 -5.18
N MET A 119 5.42 -11.06 -4.42
CA MET A 119 4.43 -10.05 -4.74
C MET A 119 4.76 -9.36 -6.07
N MET A 120 3.74 -8.87 -6.74
CA MET A 120 3.85 -8.13 -7.99
C MET A 120 3.39 -6.68 -7.79
N PRO A 121 3.74 -5.75 -8.68
CA PRO A 121 3.27 -4.38 -8.56
C PRO A 121 1.74 -4.34 -8.67
N THR A 122 1.06 -3.61 -7.78
CA THR A 122 -0.41 -3.47 -7.83
C THR A 122 -0.86 -2.79 -9.12
N GLN A 123 -0.03 -1.84 -9.61
CA GLN A 123 -0.17 -1.18 -10.89
C GLN A 123 1.09 -1.44 -11.72
N PRO A 124 0.99 -1.89 -12.99
CA PRO A 124 2.15 -2.31 -13.79
C PRO A 124 3.26 -1.26 -13.92
N ASP A 125 2.92 0.02 -14.06
CA ASP A 125 3.84 1.15 -14.15
C ASP A 125 4.18 1.78 -12.78
N GLY A 126 3.64 1.25 -11.68
CA GLY A 126 3.89 1.71 -10.31
C GLY A 126 5.38 1.90 -9.98
N PRO A 127 6.28 0.93 -10.25
CA PRO A 127 7.71 1.10 -10.03
C PRO A 127 8.31 2.29 -10.80
N ALA A 128 7.86 2.52 -12.04
CA ALA A 128 8.32 3.65 -12.84
C ALA A 128 7.82 4.99 -12.28
N LEU A 129 6.60 5.04 -11.72
CA LEU A 129 6.07 6.22 -11.05
C LEU A 129 6.84 6.56 -9.77
N ILE A 130 7.22 5.56 -8.96
CA ILE A 130 8.09 5.78 -7.80
C ILE A 130 9.47 6.28 -8.24
N ALA A 131 10.07 5.66 -9.26
CA ALA A 131 11.35 6.11 -9.81
C ALA A 131 11.28 7.53 -10.37
N LYS A 132 10.16 7.93 -11.00
CA LYS A 132 9.92 9.28 -11.50
C LYS A 132 9.94 10.31 -10.36
N LEU A 133 9.22 10.06 -9.26
CA LEU A 133 9.23 10.93 -8.08
C LEU A 133 10.65 11.14 -7.56
N GLN A 134 11.40 10.05 -7.38
CA GLN A 134 12.76 10.10 -6.86
C GLN A 134 13.74 10.78 -7.83
N GLY A 135 13.58 10.56 -9.14
CA GLY A 135 14.39 11.21 -10.17
C GLY A 135 14.23 12.73 -10.19
N GLU A 136 13.04 13.22 -9.85
CA GLU A 136 12.74 14.66 -9.68
C GLU A 136 13.10 15.18 -8.28
N GLY A 137 13.71 14.36 -7.42
CA GLY A 137 14.11 14.76 -6.07
C GLY A 137 12.99 14.76 -5.03
N VAL A 138 11.82 14.19 -5.34
CA VAL A 138 10.73 13.99 -4.37
C VAL A 138 10.97 12.70 -3.59
N PRO A 139 11.21 12.75 -2.27
CA PRO A 139 11.41 11.56 -1.46
C PRO A 139 10.12 10.74 -1.30
N VAL A 140 10.27 9.42 -1.34
CA VAL A 140 9.19 8.44 -1.16
C VAL A 140 9.52 7.54 0.03
N PHE A 141 8.63 7.47 1.02
CA PHE A 141 8.71 6.59 2.18
C PHE A 141 7.57 5.56 2.15
N ALA A 142 7.81 4.34 2.59
CA ALA A 142 6.76 3.37 2.86
C ALA A 142 6.33 3.39 4.33
N LEU A 143 5.03 3.36 4.59
CA LEU A 143 4.45 3.22 5.92
C LEU A 143 3.50 2.02 5.94
N THR A 144 4.00 0.85 6.33
CA THR A 144 3.27 -0.43 6.26
C THR A 144 2.85 -0.94 7.63
N ALA A 145 1.70 -1.61 7.67
CA ALA A 145 1.20 -2.31 8.86
C ALA A 145 1.97 -3.62 9.17
N ARG A 146 2.88 -4.07 8.28
CA ARG A 146 3.70 -5.26 8.49
C ARG A 146 4.50 -5.21 9.80
N ASN A 147 4.73 -6.38 10.37
CA ASN A 147 5.63 -6.58 11.51
C ASN A 147 7.10 -6.50 11.04
N PRO A 148 8.02 -5.89 11.83
CA PRO A 148 9.46 -5.95 11.61
C PRO A 148 10.05 -7.32 11.22
N ALA A 149 9.47 -8.43 11.68
CA ALA A 149 9.88 -9.78 11.30
C ALA A 149 9.77 -10.05 9.78
N LEU A 150 8.92 -9.30 9.07
CA LEU A 150 8.72 -9.38 7.63
C LEU A 150 9.64 -8.47 6.82
N ARG A 151 10.60 -7.78 7.45
CA ARG A 151 11.48 -6.83 6.77
C ARG A 151 12.21 -7.45 5.59
N GLY A 152 12.95 -8.54 5.81
CA GLY A 152 13.70 -9.19 4.74
C GLY A 152 12.82 -9.65 3.57
N ALA A 153 11.63 -10.19 3.85
CA ALA A 153 10.68 -10.57 2.79
C ALA A 153 10.14 -9.36 2.03
N THR A 154 9.89 -8.25 2.74
CA THR A 154 9.39 -7.00 2.15
C THR A 154 10.45 -6.35 1.25
N GLU A 155 11.67 -6.21 1.73
CA GLU A 155 12.79 -5.65 0.96
C GLU A 155 13.08 -6.51 -0.28
N ARG A 156 13.08 -7.84 -0.12
CA ARG A 156 13.23 -8.77 -1.24
C ARG A 156 12.19 -8.54 -2.34
N VAL A 157 10.90 -8.40 -2.01
CA VAL A 157 9.87 -8.21 -3.04
C VAL A 157 9.94 -6.82 -3.67
N LEU A 158 10.33 -5.79 -2.93
CA LEU A 158 10.55 -4.45 -3.49
C LEU A 158 11.73 -4.46 -4.48
N GLU A 159 12.84 -5.09 -4.11
CA GLU A 159 14.03 -5.23 -4.94
C GLU A 159 13.73 -5.99 -6.24
N LEU A 160 13.06 -7.15 -6.14
CA LEU A 160 12.64 -7.94 -7.31
C LEU A 160 11.77 -7.16 -8.30
N ASN A 161 11.04 -6.15 -7.80
CA ASN A 161 10.16 -5.29 -8.59
C ASN A 161 10.76 -3.91 -8.88
N LYS A 162 12.08 -3.73 -8.65
CA LYS A 162 12.84 -2.52 -8.96
C LYS A 162 12.32 -1.27 -8.23
N ILE A 163 11.77 -1.45 -7.03
CA ILE A 163 11.38 -0.36 -6.13
C ILE A 163 12.47 -0.22 -5.08
N ASP A 164 13.24 0.87 -5.15
CA ASP A 164 14.29 1.21 -4.18
C ASP A 164 13.83 2.39 -3.33
N LEU A 165 13.46 2.15 -2.07
CA LEU A 165 13.02 3.19 -1.13
C LEU A 165 14.17 3.77 -0.29
N SER A 166 15.39 3.24 -0.40
CA SER A 166 16.54 3.70 0.40
C SER A 166 16.96 5.15 0.08
N LYS A 167 16.46 5.71 -1.03
CA LYS A 167 16.66 7.11 -1.42
C LYS A 167 15.89 8.11 -0.56
N ALA A 168 14.99 7.63 0.31
CA ALA A 168 14.29 8.49 1.25
C ALA A 168 15.28 9.10 2.28
N PRO A 169 14.98 10.28 2.85
CA PRO A 169 15.82 10.86 3.89
C PRO A 169 15.90 9.93 5.10
N GLU A 170 17.11 9.71 5.58
CA GLU A 170 17.31 9.01 6.85
C GLU A 170 16.55 9.71 7.98
N CYS A 171 15.99 8.91 8.88
CA CYS A 171 15.45 9.50 10.09
C CYS A 171 16.56 10.05 10.99
N ILE A 172 16.18 10.92 11.91
CA ILE A 172 17.01 11.44 12.98
C ILE A 172 16.32 11.15 14.32
N LYS A 173 16.96 11.52 15.43
CA LYS A 173 16.31 11.46 16.74
C LYS A 173 15.01 12.29 16.72
N PRO A 174 13.89 11.78 17.23
CA PRO A 174 13.83 10.66 18.18
C PRO A 174 13.66 9.27 17.58
N LEU A 175 13.27 9.10 16.30
CA LEU A 175 12.99 7.76 15.79
C LEU A 175 14.24 6.96 15.41
N CYS A 176 15.29 7.59 14.90
CA CYS A 176 16.51 6.88 14.52
C CYS A 176 17.36 6.54 15.75
N THR A 177 17.17 5.33 16.28
CA THR A 177 17.99 4.68 17.30
C THR A 177 19.08 3.82 16.65
N LYS A 178 20.10 3.39 17.40
CA LYS A 178 21.23 2.60 16.88
C LYS A 178 20.83 1.30 16.16
N SER A 179 19.64 0.75 16.43
CA SER A 179 19.16 -0.50 15.86
C SER A 179 18.03 -0.34 14.85
N GLY A 180 17.55 0.88 14.59
CA GLY A 180 16.38 1.13 13.73
C GLY A 180 15.06 0.54 14.25
N ARG A 181 15.08 -0.19 15.39
CA ARG A 181 13.94 -0.81 16.06
C ARG A 181 13.56 0.02 17.29
N LEU A 182 12.28 0.28 17.45
CA LEU A 182 11.74 1.04 18.57
C LEU A 182 10.70 0.21 19.28
N ARG A 183 10.79 0.17 20.60
CA ARG A 183 9.81 -0.46 21.48
C ARG A 183 8.92 0.63 22.08
N ASP A 184 7.95 0.23 22.89
CA ASP A 184 6.99 1.13 23.54
C ASP A 184 7.67 2.34 24.22
N SER A 185 8.75 2.10 24.97
CA SER A 185 9.50 3.18 25.65
C SER A 185 10.08 4.22 24.68
N GLU A 186 10.69 3.77 23.59
CA GLU A 186 11.29 4.65 22.58
C GLU A 186 10.20 5.42 21.81
N ILE A 187 9.07 4.77 21.51
CA ILE A 187 7.91 5.41 20.88
C ILE A 187 7.31 6.49 21.80
N ARG A 188 7.16 6.19 23.10
CA ARG A 188 6.66 7.16 24.08
C ARG A 188 7.59 8.36 24.24
N ALA A 189 8.89 8.13 24.32
CA ALA A 189 9.89 9.20 24.35
C ALA A 189 9.83 10.06 23.08
N ALA A 190 9.65 9.44 21.91
CA ALA A 190 9.47 10.16 20.65
C ALA A 190 8.20 11.02 20.65
N GLY A 191 7.06 10.46 21.09
CA GLY A 191 5.80 11.19 21.18
C GLY A 191 5.87 12.39 22.11
N GLN A 192 6.52 12.24 23.28
CA GLN A 192 6.76 13.36 24.20
C GLN A 192 7.62 14.45 23.55
N LYS A 193 8.73 14.08 22.92
CA LYS A 193 9.64 15.03 22.27
C LYS A 193 8.98 15.80 21.11
N LEU A 194 8.10 15.13 20.36
CA LEU A 194 7.43 15.68 19.19
C LEU A 194 6.05 16.26 19.50
N ASN A 195 5.63 16.25 20.77
CA ASN A 195 4.30 16.67 21.19
C ASN A 195 3.18 15.96 20.40
N VAL A 196 3.32 14.64 20.22
CA VAL A 196 2.32 13.77 19.59
C VAL A 196 1.54 13.07 20.68
N THR A 197 0.21 13.24 20.67
CA THR A 197 -0.69 12.52 21.58
C THR A 197 -0.67 11.03 21.24
N LEU A 198 -0.23 10.22 22.21
CA LEU A 198 -0.18 8.77 22.09
C LEU A 198 -1.37 8.11 22.79
N LEU A 199 -1.71 6.90 22.34
CA LEU A 199 -2.70 6.06 22.99
C LEU A 199 -2.15 5.51 24.31
N ASN A 200 -3.04 5.26 25.26
CA ASN A 200 -2.69 4.69 26.57
C ASN A 200 -2.56 3.15 26.55
N THR A 201 -2.49 2.55 25.37
CA THR A 201 -2.24 1.12 25.18
C THR A 201 -0.75 0.87 24.93
N PRO A 202 -0.20 -0.30 25.30
CA PRO A 202 1.17 -0.66 24.93
C PRO A 202 1.36 -0.65 23.41
N TYR A 203 2.46 -0.08 22.96
CA TYR A 203 2.87 -0.08 21.56
C TYR A 203 3.67 -1.35 21.24
N LYS A 204 3.40 -1.92 20.05
CA LYS A 204 4.17 -3.02 19.48
C LYS A 204 5.46 -2.46 18.86
N ASP A 205 6.48 -3.31 18.78
CA ASP A 205 7.76 -2.94 18.17
C ASP A 205 7.57 -2.48 16.71
N ILE A 206 8.27 -1.42 16.35
CA ILE A 206 8.33 -0.88 14.99
C ILE A 206 9.77 -0.85 14.48
N THR A 207 9.94 -0.74 13.17
CA THR A 207 11.24 -0.41 12.58
C THR A 207 11.14 0.75 11.61
N VAL A 208 12.19 1.56 11.51
CA VAL A 208 12.37 2.59 10.50
C VAL A 208 13.78 2.45 9.95
N SER A 209 13.90 2.05 8.69
CA SER A 209 15.17 2.01 7.95
C SER A 209 14.89 1.93 6.45
N ASP A 210 15.83 2.45 5.65
CA ASP A 210 15.86 2.28 4.19
C ASP A 210 14.56 2.75 3.51
N GLY A 211 14.01 3.86 3.99
CA GLY A 211 12.75 4.41 3.49
C GLY A 211 11.50 3.60 3.83
N ILE A 212 11.57 2.65 4.77
CA ILE A 212 10.44 1.81 5.18
C ILE A 212 10.22 1.91 6.69
N MET A 213 9.02 2.32 7.09
CA MET A 213 8.51 2.24 8.45
C MET A 213 7.49 1.10 8.58
N MET A 214 7.80 0.12 9.43
CA MET A 214 6.94 -1.03 9.73
C MET A 214 6.27 -0.84 11.08
N THR A 215 4.94 -0.71 11.10
CA THR A 215 4.20 -0.25 12.27
C THR A 215 3.52 -1.36 13.07
N THR A 216 3.55 -2.62 12.61
CA THR A 216 2.89 -3.75 13.28
C THR A 216 1.41 -3.47 13.57
N GLY A 217 0.68 -2.98 12.57
CA GLY A 217 -0.76 -2.69 12.64
C GLY A 217 -1.17 -1.48 13.49
N GLN A 218 -0.21 -0.69 13.97
CA GLN A 218 -0.49 0.50 14.78
C GLN A 218 -1.06 1.66 13.96
N ASP A 219 -1.67 2.64 14.64
CA ASP A 219 -2.30 3.80 14.01
C ASP A 219 -1.32 4.56 13.09
N LYS A 220 -1.55 4.48 11.77
CA LYS A 220 -0.69 5.11 10.76
C LYS A 220 -0.69 6.63 10.84
N GLY A 221 -1.73 7.27 11.37
CA GLY A 221 -1.74 8.71 11.62
C GLY A 221 -0.75 9.11 12.72
N ILE A 222 -0.75 8.38 13.84
CA ILE A 222 0.24 8.59 14.92
C ILE A 222 1.66 8.29 14.38
N MET A 223 1.83 7.17 13.68
CA MET A 223 3.15 6.79 13.15
C MET A 223 3.67 7.77 12.10
N LEU A 224 2.81 8.29 11.23
CA LEU A 224 3.16 9.34 10.27
C LEU A 224 3.63 10.61 10.97
N ARG A 225 2.97 11.03 12.06
CA ARG A 225 3.40 12.20 12.85
C ARG A 225 4.78 12.00 13.46
N LEU A 226 5.05 10.82 14.01
CA LEU A 226 6.37 10.48 14.55
C LEU A 226 7.42 10.46 13.45
N LEU A 227 7.11 9.87 12.29
CA LEU A 227 7.98 9.82 11.11
C LEU A 227 8.32 11.22 10.63
N ALA A 228 7.31 12.02 10.27
CA ALA A 228 7.50 13.37 9.75
C ALA A 228 8.27 14.28 10.71
N GLY A 229 8.03 14.17 12.03
CA GLY A 229 8.79 14.90 13.05
C GLY A 229 10.22 14.40 13.26
N SER A 230 10.57 13.25 12.68
CA SER A 230 11.88 12.62 12.81
C SER A 230 12.62 12.50 11.48
N LEU A 231 12.13 13.05 10.38
CA LEU A 231 12.92 13.17 9.17
C LEU A 231 13.83 14.40 9.31
N GLY A 232 15.11 14.27 8.98
CA GLY A 232 16.10 15.37 9.10
C GLY A 232 15.85 16.56 8.16
N GLN A 233 14.68 16.60 7.52
CA GLN A 233 14.24 17.60 6.56
C GLN A 233 12.84 18.07 6.95
N THR A 234 12.57 19.35 6.73
CA THR A 234 11.22 19.90 6.88
C THR A 234 10.49 19.85 5.56
N PHE A 235 9.24 19.40 5.58
CA PHE A 235 8.37 19.33 4.40
C PHE A 235 7.28 20.39 4.48
N ASP A 236 6.90 20.90 3.31
CA ASP A 236 5.81 21.86 3.16
C ASP A 236 4.48 21.14 2.86
N LEU A 237 4.55 19.85 2.48
CA LEU A 237 3.42 19.03 2.07
C LEU A 237 3.73 17.54 2.24
N ILE A 238 2.74 16.78 2.68
CA ILE A 238 2.75 15.31 2.62
C ILE A 238 1.65 14.83 1.67
N ILE A 239 2.00 13.91 0.78
CA ILE A 239 1.06 13.11 -0.01
C ILE A 239 1.05 11.72 0.62
N PHE A 240 -0.10 11.27 1.11
CA PHE A 240 -0.25 9.94 1.71
C PHE A 240 -1.16 9.06 0.83
N VAL A 241 -0.74 7.84 0.54
CA VAL A 241 -1.50 6.88 -0.30
C VAL A 241 -1.59 5.53 0.40
N ASP A 242 -2.80 5.00 0.57
CA ASP A 242 -3.06 3.72 1.24
C ASP A 242 -4.40 3.17 0.75
N ASP A 243 -4.58 1.86 0.63
CA ASP A 243 -5.83 1.26 0.17
C ASP A 243 -6.86 1.10 1.31
N SER A 244 -6.38 0.97 2.54
CA SER A 244 -7.19 0.68 3.71
C SER A 244 -7.92 1.92 4.20
N LYS A 245 -9.27 1.84 4.23
CA LYS A 245 -10.13 2.91 4.75
C LYS A 245 -9.71 3.37 6.14
N ARG A 246 -9.47 2.41 7.04
CA ARG A 246 -9.10 2.68 8.43
C ARG A 246 -7.79 3.46 8.52
N ASN A 247 -6.79 3.09 7.71
CA ASN A 247 -5.49 3.76 7.73
C ASN A 247 -5.60 5.19 7.19
N VAL A 248 -6.32 5.36 6.08
CA VAL A 248 -6.64 6.67 5.50
C VAL A 248 -7.37 7.56 6.52
N GLU A 249 -8.41 7.06 7.19
CA GLU A 249 -9.15 7.80 8.22
C GLU A 249 -8.26 8.16 9.43
N ASN A 250 -7.37 7.27 9.85
CA ASN A 250 -6.41 7.55 10.91
C ASN A 250 -5.46 8.70 10.51
N VAL A 251 -5.00 8.72 9.27
CA VAL A 251 -4.14 9.81 8.74
C VAL A 251 -4.92 11.11 8.60
N VAL A 252 -6.16 11.09 8.09
CA VAL A 252 -7.01 12.29 8.04
C VAL A 252 -7.31 12.84 9.43
N ARG A 253 -7.54 11.98 10.43
CA ARG A 253 -7.71 12.42 11.82
C ARG A 253 -6.43 13.09 12.33
N ALA A 254 -5.28 12.46 12.13
CA ALA A 254 -4.00 12.96 12.59
C ALA A 254 -3.59 14.26 11.88
N SER A 255 -3.93 14.45 10.61
CA SER A 255 -3.55 15.62 9.81
C SER A 255 -4.15 16.92 10.32
N LYS A 256 -5.30 16.88 11.00
CA LYS A 256 -5.95 18.05 11.63
C LYS A 256 -5.06 18.71 12.69
N ASP A 257 -4.20 17.93 13.34
CA ASP A 257 -3.25 18.41 14.35
C ASP A 257 -1.85 18.64 13.79
N MET A 258 -1.64 18.40 12.49
CA MET A 258 -0.35 18.58 11.83
C MET A 258 -0.24 19.99 11.27
N LYS A 259 0.94 20.60 11.47
CA LYS A 259 1.28 21.88 10.83
C LYS A 259 1.57 21.74 9.34
N ILE A 260 1.94 20.54 8.91
CA ILE A 260 2.22 20.22 7.51
C ILE A 260 0.91 19.73 6.89
N PRO A 261 0.40 20.36 5.81
CA PRO A 261 -0.74 19.86 5.08
C PRO A 261 -0.52 18.42 4.60
N VAL A 262 -1.56 17.59 4.71
CA VAL A 262 -1.54 16.20 4.25
C VAL A 262 -2.68 15.99 3.25
N TYR A 263 -2.34 15.59 2.03
CA TYR A 263 -3.31 15.13 1.04
C TYR A 263 -3.37 13.61 1.11
N THR A 264 -4.54 13.10 1.44
CA THR A 264 -4.72 11.67 1.71
C THR A 264 -5.49 11.04 0.56
N TYR A 265 -4.94 9.98 -0.01
CA TYR A 265 -5.51 9.24 -1.13
C TYR A 265 -5.82 7.81 -0.69
N ARG A 266 -7.06 7.38 -0.89
CA ARG A 266 -7.47 5.99 -0.79
C ARG A 266 -7.29 5.32 -2.13
N TYR A 267 -6.43 4.32 -2.20
CA TYR A 267 -6.13 3.59 -3.41
C TYR A 267 -7.03 2.36 -3.58
N GLU A 268 -7.86 2.34 -4.61
CA GLU A 268 -8.97 1.39 -4.72
C GLU A 268 -8.78 0.36 -5.83
N ARG A 269 -7.59 0.33 -6.47
CA ARG A 269 -7.32 -0.49 -7.66
C ARG A 269 -7.61 -1.98 -7.43
N ILE A 270 -7.29 -2.51 -6.26
CA ILE A 270 -7.42 -3.95 -5.99
C ILE A 270 -8.85 -4.39 -5.68
N TRP A 271 -9.76 -3.46 -5.36
CA TRP A 271 -11.06 -3.83 -4.79
C TRP A 271 -11.96 -4.66 -5.68
N PRO A 272 -11.97 -4.50 -7.02
CA PRO A 272 -12.69 -5.43 -7.88
C PRO A 272 -12.21 -6.88 -7.71
N LYS A 273 -10.90 -7.11 -7.49
CA LYS A 273 -10.34 -8.44 -7.22
C LYS A 273 -10.81 -8.96 -5.86
N VAL A 274 -10.78 -8.12 -4.83
CA VAL A 274 -11.26 -8.45 -3.46
C VAL A 274 -12.75 -8.82 -3.48
N ALA A 275 -13.59 -7.98 -4.09
CA ALA A 275 -15.02 -8.22 -4.22
C ALA A 275 -15.33 -9.53 -4.98
N ALA A 276 -14.53 -9.85 -6.01
CA ALA A 276 -14.68 -11.09 -6.76
C ALA A 276 -14.27 -12.34 -5.95
N ILE A 277 -13.42 -12.21 -4.93
CA ILE A 277 -13.12 -13.32 -4.01
C ILE A 277 -14.32 -13.53 -3.07
N HIS A 278 -14.82 -12.46 -2.47
CA HIS A 278 -15.98 -12.52 -1.55
C HIS A 278 -17.24 -13.08 -2.23
N ALA A 279 -17.43 -12.77 -3.52
CA ALA A 279 -18.57 -13.24 -4.30
C ALA A 279 -18.45 -14.71 -4.77
N THR A 280 -17.31 -15.38 -4.57
CA THR A 280 -17.06 -16.72 -5.14
C THR A 280 -16.42 -17.65 -4.11
N PRO A 281 -17.23 -18.37 -3.31
CA PRO A 281 -16.74 -19.30 -2.29
C PRO A 281 -15.77 -20.39 -2.81
N GLU A 282 -15.88 -20.78 -4.08
CA GLU A 282 -14.97 -21.73 -4.73
C GLU A 282 -13.52 -21.22 -4.76
N ARG A 283 -13.32 -19.91 -4.94
CA ARG A 283 -11.99 -19.29 -4.94
C ARG A 283 -11.35 -19.34 -3.56
N MET A 284 -12.14 -19.07 -2.52
CA MET A 284 -11.71 -19.22 -1.13
C MET A 284 -11.33 -20.67 -0.81
N ARG A 285 -12.18 -21.64 -1.15
CA ARG A 285 -11.86 -23.07 -0.96
C ARG A 285 -10.60 -23.51 -1.70
N ALA A 286 -10.38 -22.99 -2.91
CA ALA A 286 -9.16 -23.28 -3.66
C ALA A 286 -7.92 -22.67 -2.99
N ALA A 287 -7.99 -21.44 -2.50
CA ALA A 287 -6.91 -20.80 -1.75
C ALA A 287 -6.59 -21.57 -0.45
N ASP A 288 -7.62 -21.98 0.31
CA ASP A 288 -7.46 -22.75 1.54
C ASP A 288 -6.85 -24.14 1.27
N ALA A 289 -7.28 -24.84 0.21
CA ALA A 289 -6.71 -26.13 -0.15
C ALA A 289 -5.20 -26.04 -0.48
N ILE A 290 -4.79 -24.94 -1.14
CA ILE A 290 -3.37 -24.66 -1.40
C ILE A 290 -2.64 -24.35 -0.10
N ALA A 291 -3.25 -23.57 0.80
CA ALA A 291 -2.70 -23.24 2.11
C ALA A 291 -2.40 -24.50 2.92
N GLU A 292 -3.40 -25.36 3.09
CA GLU A 292 -3.33 -26.62 3.82
C GLU A 292 -2.27 -27.56 3.23
N THR A 293 -2.28 -27.73 1.91
CA THR A 293 -1.32 -28.61 1.22
C THR A 293 0.10 -28.10 1.40
N THR A 294 0.32 -26.80 1.26
CA THR A 294 1.65 -26.19 1.39
C THR A 294 2.16 -26.29 2.82
N LEU A 295 1.34 -25.96 3.82
CA LEU A 295 1.71 -26.09 5.23
C LEU A 295 2.04 -27.55 5.59
N LYS A 296 1.26 -28.51 5.07
CA LYS A 296 1.54 -29.95 5.25
C LYS A 296 2.88 -30.35 4.64
N ILE A 297 3.18 -29.90 3.42
CA ILE A 297 4.47 -30.18 2.76
C ILE A 297 5.62 -29.55 3.54
N MET A 298 5.49 -28.29 3.98
CA MET A 298 6.52 -27.62 4.80
C MET A 298 6.77 -28.37 6.11
N CYS A 299 5.71 -28.82 6.78
CA CYS A 299 5.84 -29.63 7.99
C CYS A 299 6.56 -30.97 7.75
N LEU A 300 6.25 -31.67 6.64
CA LEU A 300 6.91 -32.93 6.28
C LEU A 300 8.37 -32.73 5.87
N ALA A 301 8.69 -31.63 5.19
CA ALA A 301 10.02 -31.37 4.65
C ALA A 301 11.02 -30.87 5.70
N VAL A 302 10.57 -30.17 6.73
CA VAL A 302 11.45 -29.55 7.74
C VAL A 302 11.63 -30.43 8.99
N VAL A 303 10.85 -31.51 9.15
CA VAL A 303 10.89 -32.47 10.27
C VAL A 303 11.20 -31.78 11.61
N SER A 304 10.31 -30.89 12.02
CA SER A 304 10.52 -30.04 13.19
C SER A 304 9.46 -30.27 14.25
N ASP A 305 9.87 -30.23 15.52
CA ASP A 305 8.99 -30.13 16.70
C ASP A 305 8.01 -28.94 16.61
N LEU A 306 8.20 -28.01 15.66
CA LEU A 306 7.25 -26.96 15.27
C LEU A 306 5.88 -27.48 14.81
N CYS A 307 5.80 -28.73 14.33
CA CYS A 307 4.56 -29.34 13.86
C CYS A 307 3.90 -30.27 14.90
N SER A 308 4.40 -30.28 16.14
CA SER A 308 3.83 -31.06 17.26
C SER A 308 2.73 -30.31 18.03
N ALA A 309 2.40 -29.07 17.66
CA ALA A 309 1.19 -28.42 18.15
C ALA A 309 -0.02 -29.06 17.45
N PRO A 310 -1.05 -29.52 18.18
CA PRO A 310 -2.22 -30.08 17.54
C PRO A 310 -2.84 -29.02 16.62
N PRO A 311 -3.34 -29.40 15.42
CA PRO A 311 -4.18 -28.51 14.64
C PRO A 311 -5.25 -27.96 15.58
N ILE A 312 -5.52 -26.65 15.53
CA ILE A 312 -6.62 -26.03 16.28
C ILE A 312 -7.81 -26.96 16.11
N ALA A 313 -8.18 -27.63 17.21
CA ALA A 313 -9.14 -28.71 17.15
C ALA A 313 -10.40 -28.13 16.51
N GLN A 314 -10.78 -28.69 15.37
CA GLN A 314 -12.19 -28.72 15.01
C GLN A 314 -12.83 -29.55 16.11
N THR A 315 -13.32 -28.90 17.17
CA THR A 315 -14.07 -29.60 18.21
C THR A 315 -15.25 -30.27 17.50
N PRO A 316 -15.35 -31.61 17.51
CA PRO A 316 -16.56 -32.26 17.03
C PRO A 316 -17.69 -31.83 17.96
N LEU A 317 -18.79 -31.40 17.37
CA LEU A 317 -20.05 -31.20 18.09
C LEU A 317 -20.42 -32.52 18.76
N GLU A 318 -20.33 -32.60 20.09
CA GLU A 318 -21.10 -33.60 20.81
C GLU A 318 -22.58 -33.25 20.67
N PRO A 319 -23.44 -34.20 20.31
CA PRO A 319 -24.87 -33.97 20.34
C PRO A 319 -25.30 -33.82 21.79
N VAL A 320 -25.89 -32.67 22.10
CA VAL A 320 -26.58 -32.42 23.36
C VAL A 320 -27.66 -33.50 23.55
N GLN A 321 -27.54 -34.29 24.61
CA GLN A 321 -28.63 -35.09 25.17
C GLN A 321 -29.52 -34.23 26.06
#